data_AF-A0A930AZ98-F1
#
_entry.id   AF-A0A930AZ98-F1
#
_cell.length_a   1.000
_cell.length_b   1.000
_cell.length_c   1.000
_cell.angle_alpha   90.00
_cell.angle_beta   90.00
_cell.angle_gamma   90.00
#
_symmetry.space_group_name_H-M   'P 1'
#
loop_
_entity.id
_entity.type
_entity.pdbx_description
1 polymer ?
#
loop_
_entity_poly.entity_id
_entity_poly.type
_entity_poly.pdbx_seq_one_letter_code
_entity_poly.pdbx_strand_id
1 'polypeptide(L)'
;EVAEELGLKIDLENIPPVITKYFSEGFDDIYILEKEIDISKLILQYEEVQAVKWAGIEEILDMIGFKKFIPYDESFIHFLFHLHQVNSLYQK
;
A
#
# COMPACT_ATOMS: atom_id res chain seq x y z
N GLU A 1 -6.94 2.96 10.22
CA GLU A 1 -6.24 2.09 9.23
C GLU A 1 -4.95 1.46 9.78
N VAL A 2 -3.72 1.85 9.37
CA VAL A 2 -2.53 0.99 9.58
C VAL A 2 -2.23 0.62 11.05
N ALA A 3 -2.44 1.54 11.99
CA ALA A 3 -2.27 1.25 13.41
C ALA A 3 -3.37 0.35 13.99
N GLU A 4 -4.59 0.43 13.45
CA GLU A 4 -5.75 -0.38 13.88
C GLU A 4 -5.69 -1.77 13.25
N GLU A 5 -5.50 -1.84 11.93
CA GLU A 5 -5.49 -3.08 11.15
C GLU A 5 -4.25 -3.94 11.39
N LEU A 6 -3.06 -3.32 11.46
CA LEU A 6 -1.77 -4.02 11.51
C LEU A 6 -1.02 -3.86 12.84
N GLY A 7 -1.51 -3.01 13.75
CA GLY A 7 -0.78 -2.66 14.97
C GLY A 7 0.48 -1.83 14.73
N LEU A 8 0.67 -1.32 13.50
CA LEU A 8 1.88 -0.60 13.09
C LEU A 8 1.65 0.91 13.15
N LYS A 9 2.37 1.59 14.05
CA LYS A 9 2.32 3.05 14.14
C LYS A 9 3.18 3.68 13.06
N ILE A 10 2.55 4.49 12.22
CA ILE A 10 3.21 5.30 11.20
C ILE A 10 2.88 6.75 11.50
N ASP A 11 3.92 7.57 11.59
CA ASP A 11 3.77 9.02 11.65
C ASP A 11 3.68 9.56 10.22
N LEU A 12 2.52 10.12 9.89
CA LEU A 12 2.24 10.81 8.63
C LEU A 12 2.04 12.33 8.86
N GLU A 13 2.37 12.84 10.05
CA GLU A 13 2.22 14.25 10.36
C GLU A 13 3.05 15.09 9.38
N ASN A 14 2.40 16.02 8.67
CA ASN A 14 3.01 16.85 7.63
C ASN A 14 3.60 16.07 6.43
N ILE A 15 3.26 14.80 6.26
CA ILE A 15 3.60 14.03 5.05
C ILE A 15 2.42 14.14 4.09
N PRO A 16 2.56 14.75 2.90
CA PRO A 16 1.49 14.77 1.92
C PRO A 16 1.32 13.40 1.25
N PRO A 17 0.11 13.04 0.79
CA PRO A 17 -0.10 11.86 -0.01
C PRO A 17 0.66 11.99 -1.34
N VAL A 18 1.07 10.85 -1.88
CA VAL A 18 1.73 10.78 -3.20
C VAL A 18 0.70 10.96 -4.32
N ILE A 19 -0.52 10.48 -4.10
CA ILE A 19 -1.66 10.63 -5.00
C ILE A 19 -2.90 10.95 -4.18
N THR A 20 -3.67 11.96 -4.59
CA THR A 20 -5.07 12.14 -4.18
C THR A 20 -5.96 11.87 -5.37
N LYS A 21 -6.82 10.85 -5.28
CA LYS A 21 -7.73 10.44 -6.35
C LYS A 21 -9.16 10.77 -5.96
N TYR A 22 -9.79 11.69 -6.67
CA TYR A 22 -11.20 12.05 -6.48
C TYR A 22 -12.15 11.12 -7.24
N PHE A 23 -13.33 10.89 -6.66
CA PHE A 23 -14.47 10.23 -7.29
C PHE A 23 -15.79 10.87 -6.82
N SER A 24 -16.93 10.45 -7.37
CA SER A 24 -18.21 11.15 -7.19
C SER A 24 -18.68 11.30 -5.74
N GLU A 25 -18.27 10.38 -4.87
CA GLU A 25 -18.71 10.31 -3.46
C GLU A 25 -17.57 10.54 -2.46
N GLY A 26 -16.36 10.87 -2.92
CA GLY A 26 -15.22 11.00 -2.02
C GLY A 26 -13.86 11.09 -2.73
N PHE A 27 -12.81 10.76 -1.99
CA PHE A 27 -11.46 10.70 -2.48
C PHE A 27 -10.64 9.65 -1.72
N ASP A 28 -9.60 9.15 -2.37
CA ASP A 28 -8.57 8.31 -1.75
C ASP A 28 -7.26 9.11 -1.68
N ASP A 29 -6.65 9.18 -0.50
CA ASP A 29 -5.28 9.64 -0.32
C ASP A 29 -4.34 8.44 -0.20
N ILE A 30 -3.36 8.35 -1.10
CA ILE A 30 -2.47 7.20 -1.23
C ILE A 30 -1.07 7.60 -0.80
N TYR A 31 -0.56 6.87 0.19
CA TYR A 31 0.79 7.02 0.73
C TYR A 31 1.65 5.82 0.32
N ILE A 32 2.92 6.07 0.00
CA ILE A 32 3.91 5.04 -0.29
C ILE A 32 5.04 5.20 0.73
N LEU A 33 5.39 4.13 1.42
CA LEU A 33 6.38 4.14 2.50
C LEU A 33 7.42 3.04 2.25
N GLU A 34 8.69 3.39 2.44
CA GLU A 34 9.80 2.45 2.41
C GLU A 34 10.29 2.22 3.84
N LYS A 35 9.98 1.05 4.41
CA LYS A 35 10.35 0.67 5.78
C LYS A 35 10.64 -0.82 5.87
N GLU A 36 11.68 -1.18 6.61
CA GLU A 36 11.89 -2.56 7.02
C GLU A 36 10.90 -2.93 8.12
N ILE A 37 9.98 -3.85 7.83
CA ILE A 37 8.95 -4.30 8.75
C ILE A 37 9.06 -5.82 8.94
N ASP A 38 9.24 -6.23 10.18
CA ASP A 38 9.14 -7.64 10.57
C ASP A 38 7.65 -8.01 10.74
N ILE A 39 7.07 -8.55 9.67
CA ILE A 39 5.63 -8.87 9.61
C ILE A 39 5.19 -9.91 10.66
N SER A 40 6.14 -10.68 11.23
CA SER A 40 5.84 -11.65 12.30
C SER A 40 5.47 -10.99 13.63
N LYS A 41 5.78 -9.69 13.79
CA LYS A 41 5.51 -8.90 15.00
C LYS A 41 4.26 -8.02 14.88
N LEU A 42 3.57 -8.05 13.74
CA LEU A 42 2.34 -7.28 13.57
C LEU A 42 1.22 -7.84 14.47
N ILE A 43 0.37 -6.94 14.94
CA ILE A 43 -0.80 -7.29 15.75
C ILE A 43 -2.01 -7.03 14.86
N LEU A 44 -2.54 -8.09 14.25
CA LEU A 44 -3.60 -7.97 13.26
C LEU A 44 -4.98 -7.84 13.91
N GLN A 45 -5.81 -6.97 13.36
CA GLN A 45 -7.25 -6.96 13.63
C GLN A 45 -7.92 -8.03 12.74
N TYR A 46 -8.13 -9.23 13.26
CA TYR A 46 -8.54 -10.39 12.47
C TYR A 46 -9.93 -10.27 11.80
N GLU A 47 -10.79 -9.37 12.28
CA GLU A 47 -12.08 -9.06 11.64
C GLU A 47 -11.91 -8.41 10.27
N GLU A 48 -10.82 -7.67 10.05
CA GLU A 48 -10.55 -6.93 8.81
C GLU A 48 -9.33 -7.49 8.06
N VAL A 49 -8.31 -7.97 8.78
CA VAL A 49 -7.05 -8.48 8.23
C VAL A 49 -6.78 -9.90 8.71
N GLN A 50 -6.95 -10.87 7.80
CA GLN A 50 -6.74 -12.29 8.12
C GLN A 50 -5.26 -12.71 8.11
N ALA A 51 -4.46 -12.11 7.22
CA ALA A 51 -3.05 -12.44 7.04
C ALA A 51 -2.31 -11.31 6.32
N VAL A 52 -0.99 -11.26 6.53
CA VAL A 52 -0.09 -10.31 5.86
C VAL A 52 1.07 -11.09 5.23
N LYS A 53 1.45 -10.68 4.02
CA LYS A 53 2.67 -11.17 3.34
C LYS A 53 3.32 -10.04 2.57
N TRP A 54 4.61 -10.17 2.33
CA TRP A 54 5.28 -9.41 1.29
C TRP A 54 4.97 -10.01 -0.08
N ALA A 55 4.83 -9.15 -1.10
CA ALA A 55 4.61 -9.56 -2.48
C ALA A 55 5.35 -8.61 -3.43
N GLY A 56 5.92 -9.17 -4.49
CA GLY A 56 6.50 -8.39 -5.59
C GLY A 56 5.43 -7.94 -6.59
N ILE A 57 5.81 -7.05 -7.51
CA ILE A 57 4.89 -6.53 -8.54
C ILE A 57 4.27 -7.64 -9.39
N GLU A 58 5.08 -8.57 -9.92
CA GLU A 58 4.60 -9.69 -10.75
C GLU A 58 3.59 -10.56 -9.99
N GLU A 59 3.84 -10.84 -8.71
CA GLU A 59 2.93 -11.62 -7.88
C GLU A 59 1.60 -10.90 -7.64
N ILE A 60 1.63 -9.58 -7.45
CA ILE A 60 0.41 -8.77 -7.32
C ILE A 60 -0.39 -8.80 -8.62
N LEU A 61 0.26 -8.63 -9.77
CA LEU A 61 -0.39 -8.69 -11.09
C LEU A 61 -1.00 -10.06 -11.36
N ASP A 62 -0.28 -11.15 -11.07
CA ASP A 62 -0.81 -12.51 -11.13
C ASP A 62 -2.05 -12.66 -10.23
N MET A 63 -1.99 -12.18 -8.98
CA MET A 63 -3.14 -12.25 -8.07
C MET A 63 -4.35 -11.46 -8.58
N ILE A 64 -4.15 -10.33 -9.26
CA ILE A 64 -5.22 -9.59 -9.95
C ILE A 64 -5.81 -10.42 -11.08
N GLY A 65 -4.96 -11.00 -11.95
CA GLY A 65 -5.39 -11.88 -13.05
C GLY A 65 -6.17 -13.10 -12.58
N PHE A 66 -5.77 -13.69 -11.44
CA PHE A 66 -6.47 -14.80 -10.78
C PHE A 66 -7.65 -14.38 -9.90
N LYS A 67 -8.01 -13.09 -9.83
CA LYS A 67 -9.10 -12.53 -9.00
C LYS A 67 -8.96 -12.84 -7.51
N LYS A 68 -7.73 -12.90 -7.02
CA LYS A 68 -7.37 -13.07 -5.60
C LYS A 68 -6.93 -11.75 -4.95
N PHE A 69 -6.94 -10.65 -5.70
CA PHE A 69 -6.65 -9.30 -5.23
C PHE A 69 -7.72 -8.33 -5.74
N ILE A 70 -7.74 -7.12 -5.18
CA ILE A 70 -8.61 -6.03 -5.65
C ILE A 70 -8.32 -5.81 -7.14
N PRO A 71 -9.35 -5.69 -8.00
CA PRO A 71 -9.18 -5.60 -9.46
C PRO A 71 -8.72 -4.20 -9.89
N TYR A 72 -7.57 -3.76 -9.37
CA TYR A 72 -6.92 -2.57 -9.87
C TYR A 72 -6.42 -2.77 -11.30
N ASP A 73 -6.40 -1.69 -12.07
CA ASP A 73 -5.78 -1.70 -13.38
C ASP A 73 -4.27 -1.95 -13.25
N GLU A 74 -3.71 -2.81 -14.11
CA GLU A 74 -2.29 -3.15 -14.08
C GLU A 74 -1.40 -1.90 -14.22
N SER A 75 -1.81 -0.93 -15.05
CA SER A 75 -1.07 0.32 -15.22
C SER A 75 -1.02 1.14 -13.93
N PHE A 76 -2.06 1.07 -13.10
CA PHE A 76 -2.07 1.72 -11.81
C PHE A 76 -1.09 1.07 -10.84
N ILE A 77 -1.02 -0.27 -10.80
CA ILE A 77 -0.02 -0.98 -9.99
C ILE A 77 1.40 -0.62 -10.45
N HIS A 78 1.68 -0.69 -11.75
CA HIS A 78 2.98 -0.25 -12.30
C HIS A 78 3.31 1.18 -11.92
N PHE A 79 2.33 2.08 -11.97
CA PHE A 79 2.52 3.47 -11.60
C PHE A 79 2.89 3.65 -10.11
N LEU A 80 2.25 2.93 -9.18
CA LEU A 80 2.62 2.97 -7.76
C LEU A 80 4.07 2.53 -7.53
N PHE A 81 4.51 1.44 -8.18
CA PHE A 81 5.90 0.99 -8.09
C PHE A 81 6.89 1.97 -8.73
N HIS A 82 6.51 2.63 -9.83
CA HIS A 82 7.33 3.68 -10.44
C HIS A 82 7.49 4.88 -9.51
N LEU A 83 6.40 5.36 -8.90
CA LEU A 83 6.45 6.48 -7.94
C LEU A 83 7.31 6.16 -6.72
N HIS A 84 7.24 4.92 -6.22
CA HIS A 84 8.14 4.46 -5.17
C HIS A 84 9.61 4.64 -5.57
N GLN A 85 10.02 4.12 -6.74
CA GLN A 85 11.39 4.23 -7.22
C GLN A 85 11.85 5.69 -7.38
N VAL A 86 10.97 6.54 -7.92
CA VAL A 86 11.26 7.96 -8.13
C VAL A 86 11.40 8.69 -6.80
N ASN A 87 10.52 8.45 -5.82
CA ASN A 87 10.58 9.08 -4.51
C ASN A 87 11.86 8.70 -3.76
N SER A 88 12.29 7.44 -3.82
CA SER A 88 13.55 6.99 -3.20
C SER A 88 14.79 7.64 -3.82
N LEU A 89 14.72 8.16 -5.05
CA LEU A 89 15.80 8.92 -5.67
C LEU A 89 15.90 10.37 -5.17
N TYR A 90 14.77 10.98 -4.79
CA TYR A 90 14.72 12.37 -4.30
C TYR A 90 14.91 12.51 -2.79
N GLN A 91 14.87 11.39 -2.05
CA GLN A 91 15.11 11.36 -0.60
C GLN A 91 16.56 11.01 -0.22
N LYS A 92 17.48 10.97 -1.20
CA LYS A 92 18.94 10.87 -0.98
C LYS A 92 19.60 12.25 -1.01
#